data_AF-A0A3S9ZLP2-F1
#
_entry.id   AF-A0A3S9ZLP2-F1
#
_cell.length_a   1.000
_cell.length_b   1.000
_cell.length_c   1.000
_cell.angle_alpha   90.00
_cell.angle_beta   90.00
_cell.angle_gamma   90.00
#
_symmetry.space_group_name_H-M   'P 1'
#
loop_
_entity.id
_entity.type
_entity.pdbx_description
1 polymer ?
#
loop_
_entity_poly.entity_id
_entity_poly.type
_entity_poly.pdbx_seq_one_letter_code
_entity_poly.pdbx_strand_id
1 'polypeptide(L)'
;MTEDQKHIWEREKRAVRQLRDGLDKPVDRRVVGVVAALRLIGIHTDASCGGHVDRAISPYVAFSSPQSRGLRRRADEDGDPRFRRRFLRRAAQQNAQELQRLLPYLDKFYRARAVPPRQRLIVQGFVVIGHRLTAQSADLVHVVSKDERHELVDVQRQEFDAFAEFLKAKFFGTKDGTPPRAA
;
A
#
# COMPACT_ATOMS: atom_id res chain seq x y z
N MET A 1 -20.41 -2.93 -13.00
CA MET A 1 -19.75 -4.08 -12.35
C MET A 1 -20.77 -5.21 -12.30
N THR A 2 -20.41 -6.42 -12.75
CA THR A 2 -21.32 -7.59 -12.75
C THR A 2 -21.49 -8.16 -11.34
N GLU A 3 -22.46 -9.07 -11.16
CA GLU A 3 -22.68 -9.70 -9.86
C GLU A 3 -21.48 -10.56 -9.42
N ASP A 4 -20.84 -11.27 -10.35
CA ASP A 4 -19.60 -12.02 -10.11
C ASP A 4 -18.46 -11.11 -9.65
N GLN A 5 -18.31 -9.94 -10.27
CA GLN A 5 -17.30 -8.95 -9.90
C GLN A 5 -17.54 -8.40 -8.47
N LYS A 6 -18.80 -8.14 -8.10
CA LYS A 6 -19.17 -7.79 -6.71
C LYS A 6 -18.83 -8.92 -5.75
N HIS A 7 -19.11 -10.17 -6.12
CA HIS A 7 -18.80 -11.32 -5.28
C HIS A 7 -17.29 -11.47 -5.03
N ILE A 8 -16.46 -11.34 -6.08
CA ILE A 8 -14.99 -11.36 -5.96
C ILE A 8 -14.50 -10.24 -5.04
N TRP A 9 -15.00 -9.01 -5.23
CA TRP A 9 -14.64 -7.86 -4.41
C TRP A 9 -14.98 -8.07 -2.93
N GLU A 10 -16.20 -8.50 -2.62
CA GLU A 10 -16.62 -8.75 -1.23
C GLU A 10 -15.87 -9.94 -0.62
N ARG A 11 -15.57 -10.97 -1.40
CA ARG A 11 -14.74 -12.10 -0.96
C ARG A 11 -13.34 -11.63 -0.57
N GLU A 12 -12.68 -10.82 -1.40
CA GLU A 12 -11.33 -10.33 -1.09
C GLU A 12 -11.32 -9.40 0.13
N LYS A 13 -12.29 -8.47 0.24
CA LYS A 13 -12.41 -7.63 1.45
C LYS A 13 -12.63 -8.48 2.71
N ARG A 14 -13.43 -9.55 2.64
CA ARG A 14 -13.60 -10.48 3.75
C ARG A 14 -12.30 -11.19 4.10
N ALA A 15 -11.57 -11.68 3.11
CA ALA A 15 -10.26 -12.30 3.33
C ALA A 15 -9.28 -11.34 4.01
N VAL A 16 -9.21 -10.07 3.55
CA VAL A 16 -8.36 -9.04 4.16
C VAL A 16 -8.76 -8.75 5.62
N ARG A 17 -10.05 -8.68 5.93
CA ARG A 17 -10.52 -8.46 7.32
C ARG A 17 -10.19 -9.62 8.27
N GLN A 18 -9.94 -10.80 7.72
CA GLN A 18 -9.55 -11.98 8.49
C GLN A 18 -8.02 -12.05 8.70
N LEU A 19 -7.23 -11.23 8.01
CA LEU A 19 -5.79 -11.15 8.25
C LEU A 19 -5.54 -10.54 9.63
N ARG A 20 -4.54 -11.11 10.31
CA ARG A 20 -4.09 -10.67 11.63
C ARG A 20 -2.60 -10.42 11.63
N ASP A 21 -2.17 -9.41 12.37
CA ASP A 21 -0.75 -9.15 12.60
C ASP A 21 -0.16 -10.09 13.68
N GLY A 22 1.13 -9.95 13.97
CA GLY A 22 1.81 -10.75 15.01
C GLY A 22 1.31 -10.50 16.44
N LEU A 23 0.40 -9.54 16.64
CA LEU A 23 -0.27 -9.23 17.90
C LEU A 23 -1.75 -9.67 17.88
N ASP A 24 -2.14 -10.51 16.92
CA ASP A 24 -3.52 -10.97 16.68
C ASP A 24 -4.51 -9.85 16.32
N LYS A 25 -4.03 -8.65 15.97
CA LYS A 25 -4.90 -7.52 15.63
C LYS A 25 -5.36 -7.60 14.19
N PRO A 26 -6.65 -7.34 13.91
CA PRO A 26 -7.16 -7.31 12.55
C PRO A 26 -6.66 -6.09 11.78
N VAL A 27 -6.72 -6.17 10.45
CA VAL A 27 -6.48 -5.03 9.56
C VAL A 27 -7.47 -3.90 9.87
N ASP A 28 -6.97 -2.66 9.93
CA ASP A 28 -7.81 -1.47 10.09
C ASP A 28 -8.83 -1.37 8.95
N ARG A 29 -10.12 -1.25 9.33
CA ARG A 29 -11.26 -1.18 8.40
C ARG A 29 -11.08 -0.08 7.35
N ARG A 30 -10.40 1.03 7.69
CA ARG A 30 -10.17 2.18 6.81
C ARG A 30 -9.20 1.91 5.67
N VAL A 31 -8.41 0.82 5.72
CA VAL A 31 -7.47 0.43 4.65
C VAL A 31 -7.80 -0.91 4.00
N VAL A 32 -8.86 -1.59 4.43
CA VAL A 32 -9.30 -2.86 3.82
C VAL A 32 -9.50 -2.71 2.31
N GLY A 33 -10.09 -1.60 1.87
CA GLY A 33 -10.36 -1.35 0.44
C GLY A 33 -9.08 -1.35 -0.39
N VAL A 34 -8.10 -0.51 -0.03
CA VAL A 34 -6.84 -0.44 -0.77
C VAL A 34 -6.03 -1.73 -0.68
N VAL A 35 -6.02 -2.40 0.48
CA VAL A 35 -5.29 -3.68 0.66
C VAL A 35 -5.92 -4.76 -0.23
N ALA A 36 -7.25 -4.85 -0.29
CA ALA A 36 -7.94 -5.78 -1.18
C ALA A 36 -7.66 -5.48 -2.65
N ALA A 37 -7.71 -4.20 -3.04
CA ALA A 37 -7.45 -3.79 -4.42
C ALA A 37 -6.01 -4.09 -4.86
N LEU A 38 -5.02 -3.84 -4.00
CA LEU A 38 -3.62 -4.19 -4.23
C LEU A 38 -3.42 -5.71 -4.38
N ARG A 39 -4.06 -6.51 -3.53
CA ARG A 39 -3.97 -7.98 -3.61
C ARG A 39 -4.60 -8.53 -4.89
N LEU A 40 -5.73 -7.98 -5.34
CA LEU A 40 -6.36 -8.38 -6.61
C LEU A 40 -5.45 -8.15 -7.81
N ILE A 41 -4.67 -7.07 -7.84
CA ILE A 41 -3.68 -6.83 -8.91
C ILE A 41 -2.34 -7.57 -8.69
N GLY A 42 -2.26 -8.47 -7.70
CA GLY A 42 -1.10 -9.33 -7.44
C GLY A 42 0.02 -8.68 -6.64
N ILE A 43 -0.25 -7.60 -5.89
CA ILE A 43 0.73 -7.00 -4.97
C ILE A 43 0.64 -7.67 -3.60
N HIS A 44 1.78 -8.10 -3.08
CA HIS A 44 1.88 -8.78 -1.79
C HIS A 44 2.02 -7.77 -0.63
N THR A 45 0.94 -7.58 0.13
CA THR A 45 0.90 -6.67 1.28
C THR A 45 1.42 -7.34 2.56
N ASP A 46 2.22 -6.62 3.34
CA ASP A 46 2.82 -7.13 4.59
C ASP A 46 2.20 -6.54 5.85
N ALA A 47 1.88 -5.25 5.82
CA ALA A 47 1.33 -4.50 6.95
C ALA A 47 0.58 -3.28 6.43
N SER A 48 -0.34 -2.74 7.23
CA SER A 48 -1.11 -1.56 6.85
C SER A 48 -1.66 -0.83 8.06
N CYS A 49 -1.92 0.46 7.92
CA CYS A 49 -2.57 1.30 8.92
C CYS A 49 -3.49 2.30 8.24
N GLY A 50 -4.70 2.51 8.76
CA GLY A 50 -5.63 3.52 8.25
C GLY A 50 -5.32 4.95 8.70
N GLY A 51 -4.18 5.16 9.36
CA GLY A 51 -3.81 6.42 9.99
C GLY A 51 -4.51 6.60 11.35
N HIS A 52 -3.81 7.15 12.31
CA HIS A 52 -4.30 7.37 13.67
C HIS A 52 -3.84 8.75 14.16
N VAL A 53 -4.79 9.69 14.29
CA VAL A 53 -4.52 11.08 14.66
C VAL A 53 -3.94 11.17 16.08
N ASP A 54 -4.47 10.37 17.01
CA ASP A 54 -4.02 10.23 18.39
C ASP A 54 -2.57 9.74 18.49
N ARG A 55 -2.10 8.99 17.49
CA ARG A 55 -0.74 8.42 17.45
C ARG A 55 0.18 9.13 16.47
N ALA A 56 -0.29 10.19 15.81
CA ALA A 56 0.41 10.85 14.72
C ALA A 56 0.91 9.84 13.66
N ILE A 57 0.00 8.99 13.18
CA ILE A 57 0.30 8.02 12.12
C ILE A 57 -0.49 8.38 10.87
N SER A 58 0.20 8.55 9.75
CA SER A 58 -0.41 8.67 8.42
C SER A 58 -0.83 7.29 7.87
N PRO A 59 -1.87 7.21 7.01
CA PRO A 59 -2.26 5.95 6.38
C PRO A 59 -1.14 5.36 5.52
N TYR A 60 -0.95 4.05 5.58
CA TYR A 60 0.04 3.36 4.76
C TYR A 60 -0.33 1.91 4.44
N VAL A 61 0.25 1.39 3.37
CA VAL A 61 0.30 -0.05 3.07
C VAL A 61 1.74 -0.44 2.74
N ALA A 62 2.33 -1.30 3.56
CA ALA A 62 3.62 -1.91 3.31
C ALA A 62 3.47 -3.15 2.41
N PHE A 63 4.39 -3.34 1.49
CA PHE A 63 4.40 -4.47 0.57
C PHE A 63 5.83 -4.89 0.22
N SER A 64 6.02 -6.19 0.02
CA SER A 64 7.30 -6.81 -0.30
C SER A 64 7.07 -8.14 -1.00
N SER A 65 8.08 -8.62 -1.73
CA SER A 65 8.00 -9.95 -2.32
C SER A 65 8.07 -11.01 -1.21
N PRO A 66 7.19 -12.03 -1.21
CA PRO A 66 7.29 -13.14 -0.26
C PRO A 66 8.66 -13.82 -0.28
N GLN A 67 9.32 -13.82 -1.45
CA GLN A 67 10.64 -14.39 -1.65
C GLN A 67 11.73 -13.55 -0.98
N SER A 68 11.57 -12.22 -0.93
CA SER A 68 12.55 -11.33 -0.30
C SER A 68 12.64 -11.58 1.22
N ARG A 69 11.51 -11.88 1.88
CA ARG A 69 11.49 -12.25 3.32
C ARG A 69 12.30 -13.51 3.59
N GLY A 70 12.12 -14.56 2.77
CA GLY A 70 12.88 -15.80 2.89
C GLY A 70 14.38 -15.60 2.64
N LEU A 71 14.74 -14.76 1.67
CA LEU A 71 16.14 -14.42 1.37
C LEU A 71 16.78 -13.61 2.51
N ARG A 72 16.05 -12.69 3.14
CA ARG A 72 16.52 -11.94 4.31
C ARG A 72 16.80 -12.85 5.49
N ARG A 73 15.88 -13.76 5.80
CA ARG A 73 16.07 -14.72 6.90
C ARG A 73 17.34 -15.55 6.71
N ARG A 74 17.57 -16.07 5.51
CA ARG A 74 18.81 -16.79 5.17
C ARG A 74 20.06 -15.92 5.29
N ALA A 75 19.97 -14.64 4.92
CA ALA A 75 21.09 -13.70 5.04
C ALA A 75 21.50 -13.45 6.51
N ASP A 76 20.55 -13.54 7.43
CA ASP A 76 20.79 -13.39 8.88
C ASP A 76 21.28 -14.71 9.52
N GLU A 77 20.88 -15.87 8.98
CA GLU A 77 21.29 -17.21 9.46
C GLU A 77 22.73 -17.60 9.05
N ASP A 78 23.19 -17.20 7.85
CA ASP A 78 24.44 -17.72 7.23
C ASP A 78 25.73 -17.17 7.91
N GLY A 79 25.68 -15.95 8.47
CA GLY A 79 26.83 -15.34 9.16
C GLY A 79 27.99 -14.87 8.27
N ASP A 80 28.19 -15.43 7.07
CA ASP A 80 29.22 -14.98 6.11
C ASP A 80 28.81 -13.67 5.40
N PRO A 81 29.61 -12.58 5.50
CA PRO A 81 29.33 -11.30 4.85
C PRO A 81 29.10 -11.37 3.33
N ARG A 82 29.79 -12.28 2.61
CA ARG A 82 29.66 -12.44 1.16
C ARG A 82 28.32 -13.08 0.79
N PHE A 83 27.93 -14.13 1.50
CA PHE A 83 26.63 -14.77 1.30
C PHE A 83 25.48 -13.83 1.70
N ARG A 84 25.62 -13.13 2.84
CA ARG A 84 24.70 -12.08 3.28
C ARG A 84 24.46 -11.05 2.17
N ARG A 85 25.53 -10.49 1.58
CA ARG A 85 25.42 -9.51 0.48
C ARG A 85 24.68 -10.08 -0.74
N ARG A 86 24.93 -11.33 -1.12
CA ARG A 86 24.26 -12.00 -2.24
C ARG A 86 22.76 -12.17 -1.99
N PHE A 87 22.38 -12.63 -0.80
CA PHE A 87 20.97 -12.80 -0.43
C PHE A 87 20.24 -11.47 -0.34
N LEU A 88 20.85 -10.45 0.26
CA LEU A 88 20.26 -9.11 0.35
C LEU A 88 20.09 -8.46 -1.04
N ARG A 89 21.06 -8.64 -1.95
CA ARG A 89 20.92 -8.17 -3.34
C ARG A 89 19.73 -8.84 -4.04
N ARG A 90 19.56 -10.15 -3.86
CA ARG A 90 18.40 -10.87 -4.41
C ARG A 90 17.09 -10.41 -3.77
N ALA A 91 17.07 -10.18 -2.46
CA ALA A 91 15.89 -9.65 -1.77
C ALA A 91 15.48 -8.28 -2.33
N ALA A 92 16.46 -7.38 -2.55
CA ALA A 92 16.23 -6.08 -3.17
C ALA A 92 15.69 -6.21 -4.61
N GLN A 93 16.24 -7.13 -5.41
CA GLN A 93 15.72 -7.41 -6.76
C GLN A 93 14.27 -7.87 -6.74
N GLN A 94 13.92 -8.75 -5.81
CA GLN A 94 12.56 -9.27 -5.64
C GLN A 94 11.57 -8.17 -5.23
N ASN A 95 11.97 -7.27 -4.33
CA ASN A 95 11.13 -6.13 -3.96
C ASN A 95 10.99 -5.10 -5.10
N ALA A 96 12.06 -4.87 -5.88
CA ALA A 96 11.99 -4.01 -7.05
C ALA A 96 10.99 -4.53 -8.10
N GLN A 97 10.84 -5.86 -8.24
CA GLN A 97 9.82 -6.44 -9.12
C GLN A 97 8.39 -6.17 -8.62
N GLU A 98 8.14 -6.24 -7.32
CA GLU A 98 6.84 -5.83 -6.75
C GLU A 98 6.57 -4.34 -6.99
N LEU A 99 7.57 -3.48 -6.78
CA LEU A 99 7.47 -2.05 -7.10
C LEU A 99 7.15 -1.81 -8.58
N GLN A 100 7.84 -2.52 -9.49
CA GLN A 100 7.64 -2.40 -10.93
C GLN A 100 6.20 -2.72 -11.34
N ARG A 101 5.51 -3.62 -10.63
CA ARG A 101 4.09 -3.92 -10.89
C ARG A 101 3.17 -2.79 -10.47
N LEU A 102 3.45 -2.10 -9.35
CA LEU A 102 2.59 -1.03 -8.83
C LEU A 102 2.77 0.30 -9.58
N LEU A 103 3.99 0.63 -10.00
CA LEU A 103 4.31 1.94 -10.59
C LEU A 103 3.41 2.34 -11.78
N PRO A 104 3.11 1.46 -12.77
CA PRO A 104 2.23 1.82 -13.87
C PRO A 104 0.81 2.20 -13.43
N TYR A 105 0.33 1.66 -12.31
CA TYR A 105 -0.99 2.03 -11.77
C TYR A 105 -0.95 3.41 -11.13
N LEU A 106 0.10 3.73 -10.36
CA LEU A 106 0.27 5.07 -9.79
C LEU A 106 0.45 6.13 -10.88
N ASP A 107 1.25 5.85 -11.91
CA ASP A 107 1.42 6.74 -13.06
C ASP A 107 0.06 7.02 -13.73
N LYS A 108 -0.68 5.97 -14.07
CA LYS A 108 -2.02 6.11 -14.67
C LYS A 108 -3.02 6.81 -13.76
N PHE A 109 -2.94 6.58 -12.45
CA PHE A 109 -3.81 7.23 -11.48
C PHE A 109 -3.59 8.75 -11.47
N TYR A 110 -2.34 9.19 -11.53
CA TYR A 110 -2.01 10.62 -11.47
C TYR A 110 -1.94 11.34 -12.82
N ARG A 111 -1.88 10.64 -13.96
CA ARG A 111 -1.65 11.22 -15.29
C ARG A 111 -2.55 12.41 -15.65
N ALA A 112 -3.81 12.41 -15.21
CA ALA A 112 -4.78 13.48 -15.49
C ALA A 112 -5.38 14.09 -14.21
N ARG A 113 -4.73 13.92 -13.05
CA ARG A 113 -5.18 14.48 -11.77
C ARG A 113 -4.23 15.57 -11.30
N ALA A 114 -4.77 16.76 -11.07
CA ALA A 114 -4.09 17.79 -10.29
C ALA A 114 -4.36 17.55 -8.80
N VAL A 115 -3.46 16.82 -8.13
CA VAL A 115 -3.56 16.53 -6.69
C VAL A 115 -2.41 17.24 -5.98
N PRO A 116 -2.67 18.02 -4.91
CA PRO A 116 -1.61 18.67 -4.16
C PRO A 116 -0.58 17.66 -3.62
N PRO A 117 0.72 18.02 -3.52
CA PRO A 117 1.73 17.15 -2.91
C PRO A 117 1.33 16.68 -1.51
N ARG A 118 0.54 17.48 -0.77
CA ARG A 118 0.06 17.11 0.57
C ARG A 118 -0.83 15.86 0.57
N GLN A 119 -1.49 15.53 -0.53
CA GLN A 119 -2.41 14.40 -0.61
C GLN A 119 -1.87 13.25 -1.45
N ARG A 120 -0.98 13.53 -2.40
CA ARG A 120 -0.47 12.58 -3.38
C ARG A 120 0.18 11.34 -2.73
N LEU A 121 -0.20 10.16 -3.19
CA LEU A 121 0.44 8.90 -2.82
C LEU A 121 1.78 8.73 -3.52
N ILE A 122 2.75 8.24 -2.75
CA ILE A 122 4.09 7.89 -3.20
C ILE A 122 4.45 6.49 -2.69
N VAL A 123 5.49 5.92 -3.29
CA VAL A 123 6.11 4.71 -2.75
C VAL A 123 7.44 5.08 -2.09
N GLN A 124 7.50 4.90 -0.77
CA GLN A 124 8.74 4.98 -0.01
C GLN A 124 9.46 3.63 -0.08
N GLY A 125 10.73 3.62 -0.50
CA GLY A 125 11.52 2.41 -0.65
C GLY A 125 12.40 2.10 0.55
N PHE A 126 12.39 0.83 0.98
CA PHE A 126 13.26 0.29 2.03
C PHE A 126 14.15 -0.85 1.51
N VAL A 127 14.37 -0.88 0.19
CA VAL A 127 15.27 -1.78 -0.55
C VAL A 127 15.05 -3.26 -0.22
N VAL A 128 15.75 -3.77 0.80
CA VAL A 128 15.67 -5.18 1.21
C VAL A 128 14.40 -5.49 1.99
N ILE A 129 13.86 -4.53 2.74
CA ILE A 129 12.68 -4.74 3.58
C ILE A 129 11.40 -4.75 2.74
N GLY A 130 11.37 -3.95 1.67
CA GLY A 130 10.20 -3.78 0.82
C GLY A 130 9.93 -2.32 0.55
N HIS A 131 8.66 -2.00 0.40
CA HIS A 131 8.17 -0.68 0.04
C HIS A 131 6.95 -0.32 0.88
N ARG A 132 6.63 0.97 0.94
CA ARG A 132 5.43 1.49 1.59
C ARG A 132 4.73 2.47 0.67
N LEU A 133 3.49 2.16 0.32
CA LEU A 133 2.57 3.12 -0.25
C LEU A 133 2.08 4.03 0.89
N THR A 134 2.26 5.34 0.74
CA THR A 134 1.92 6.36 1.75
C THR A 134 1.66 7.69 1.07
N ALA A 135 1.07 8.66 1.77
CA ALA A 135 1.01 10.03 1.27
C ALA A 135 2.40 10.71 1.33
N GLN A 136 2.70 11.60 0.39
CA GLN A 136 3.97 12.33 0.34
C GLN A 136 4.19 13.23 1.56
N SER A 137 3.11 13.69 2.19
CA SER A 137 3.14 14.47 3.42
C SER A 137 3.01 13.64 4.70
N ALA A 138 3.20 12.32 4.62
CA ALA A 138 2.95 11.42 5.74
C ALA A 138 3.64 11.86 7.04
N ASP A 139 4.87 12.38 6.95
CA ASP A 139 5.65 12.81 8.12
C ASP A 139 5.15 14.13 8.73
N LEU A 140 4.32 14.91 8.03
CA LEU A 140 3.79 16.17 8.56
C LEU A 140 2.84 15.96 9.74
N VAL A 141 2.27 14.75 9.90
CA VAL A 141 1.41 14.41 11.05
C VAL A 141 2.13 14.62 12.40
N HIS A 142 3.46 14.62 12.42
CA HIS A 142 4.26 14.81 13.64
C HIS A 142 4.44 16.27 14.04
N VAL A 143 4.25 17.23 13.12
CA VAL A 143 4.58 18.64 13.35
C VAL A 143 3.36 19.57 13.31
N VAL A 144 2.29 19.16 12.64
CA VAL A 144 1.03 19.94 12.59
C VAL A 144 0.25 19.84 13.90
N SER A 145 -0.62 20.82 14.15
CA SER A 145 -1.53 20.82 15.29
C SER A 145 -2.49 19.62 15.25
N LYS A 146 -3.19 19.35 16.37
CA LYS A 146 -4.14 18.24 16.44
C LYS A 146 -5.26 18.36 15.40
N ASP A 147 -5.80 19.56 15.22
CA ASP A 147 -6.91 19.81 14.29
C ASP A 147 -6.44 19.68 12.84
N GLU A 148 -5.30 20.27 12.49
CA GLU A 148 -4.69 20.10 11.17
C GLU A 148 -4.28 18.65 10.88
N ARG A 149 -3.93 17.87 11.91
CA ARG A 149 -3.62 16.44 11.78
C ARG A 149 -4.87 15.64 11.43
N HIS A 150 -6.01 15.98 12.02
CA HIS A 150 -7.29 15.36 11.66
C HIS A 150 -7.58 15.55 10.18
N GLU A 151 -7.54 16.81 9.72
CA GLU A 151 -7.74 17.14 8.31
C GLU A 151 -6.73 16.44 7.40
N LEU A 152 -5.45 16.46 7.79
CA LEU A 152 -4.38 15.82 7.02
C LEU A 152 -4.60 14.31 6.85
N VAL A 153 -4.89 13.59 7.94
CA VAL A 153 -5.12 12.15 7.87
C VAL A 153 -6.37 11.84 7.06
N ASP A 154 -7.41 12.67 7.14
CA ASP A 154 -8.65 12.46 6.39
C ASP A 154 -8.46 12.67 4.88
N VAL A 155 -7.75 13.72 4.44
CA VAL A 155 -7.46 13.89 3.00
C VAL A 155 -6.55 12.78 2.45
N GLN A 156 -5.62 12.29 3.27
CA GLN A 156 -4.76 11.17 2.91
C GLN A 156 -5.59 9.88 2.76
N ARG A 157 -6.54 9.60 3.67
CA ARG A 157 -7.45 8.46 3.56
C ARG A 157 -8.30 8.52 2.29
N GLN A 158 -8.88 9.69 1.99
CA GLN A 158 -9.66 9.88 0.78
C GLN A 158 -8.86 9.55 -0.49
N GLU A 159 -7.57 9.89 -0.51
CA GLU A 159 -6.70 9.54 -1.63
C GLU A 159 -6.45 8.03 -1.73
N PHE A 160 -6.27 7.36 -0.60
CA PHE A 160 -6.19 5.89 -0.53
C PHE A 160 -7.48 5.22 -1.04
N ASP A 161 -8.65 5.74 -0.66
CA ASP A 161 -9.95 5.25 -1.11
C ASP A 161 -10.13 5.48 -2.62
N ALA A 162 -9.78 6.67 -3.11
CA ALA A 162 -9.80 7.00 -4.54
C ALA A 162 -8.88 6.08 -5.35
N PHE A 163 -7.70 5.77 -4.81
CA PHE A 163 -6.76 4.85 -5.45
C PHE A 163 -7.28 3.40 -5.43
N ALA A 164 -7.90 2.97 -4.33
CA ALA A 164 -8.53 1.65 -4.23
C ALA A 164 -9.64 1.47 -5.27
N GLU A 165 -10.51 2.48 -5.43
CA GLU A 165 -11.58 2.47 -6.43
C GLU A 165 -11.02 2.44 -7.86
N PHE A 166 -9.96 3.21 -8.12
CA PHE A 166 -9.25 3.16 -9.41
C PHE A 166 -8.69 1.76 -9.70
N LEU A 167 -7.99 1.15 -8.74
CA LEU A 167 -7.44 -0.20 -8.90
C LEU A 167 -8.54 -1.25 -9.10
N LYS A 168 -9.64 -1.15 -8.34
CA LYS A 168 -10.82 -2.00 -8.50
C LYS A 168 -11.39 -1.90 -9.92
N ALA A 169 -11.55 -0.69 -10.44
CA ALA A 169 -12.04 -0.46 -11.79
C ALA A 169 -11.09 -1.04 -12.85
N LYS A 170 -9.76 -0.91 -12.66
CA LYS A 170 -8.76 -1.49 -13.55
C LYS A 170 -8.78 -3.02 -13.54
N PHE A 171 -8.92 -3.64 -12.37
CA PHE A 171 -8.97 -5.08 -12.25
C PHE A 171 -10.21 -5.68 -12.94
N PHE A 172 -11.37 -5.05 -12.79
CA PHE A 172 -12.63 -5.53 -13.37
C PHE A 172 -12.92 -5.03 -14.79
N GLY A 173 -12.06 -4.18 -15.35
CA GLY A 173 -12.24 -3.64 -16.70
C GLY A 173 -13.48 -2.75 -16.87
N THR A 174 -13.92 -2.05 -15.82
CA THR A 174 -15.08 -1.16 -15.92
C THR A 174 -14.73 0.10 -16.71
N LYS A 175 -15.68 0.61 -17.54
CA LYS A 175 -15.49 1.84 -18.33
C LYS A 175 -15.13 3.06 -17.47
N ASP A 176 -15.48 3.02 -16.18
CA ASP A 176 -15.15 4.03 -15.16
C ASP A 176 -13.70 3.95 -14.64
N GLY A 177 -12.78 3.31 -15.36
CA GLY A 177 -11.35 3.25 -15.01
C GLY A 177 -10.61 4.60 -15.09
N THR A 178 -11.35 5.70 -15.24
CA THR A 178 -10.88 7.07 -15.06
C THR A 178 -10.82 7.34 -13.56
N PRO A 179 -9.67 7.76 -13.02
CA PRO A 179 -9.58 8.12 -11.61
C PRO A 179 -10.67 9.16 -11.24
N PRO A 180 -11.30 9.08 -10.06
CA PRO A 180 -12.19 10.15 -9.61
C PRO A 180 -11.43 11.48 -9.58
N ARG A 181 -12.13 12.60 -9.76
CA ARG A 181 -11.50 13.93 -9.63
C ARG A 181 -10.92 14.09 -8.23
N ALA A 182 -9.81 14.80 -8.12
CA ALA A 182 -9.29 15.22 -6.82
C ALA A 182 -10.37 16.10 -6.15
N ALA A 183 -10.64 15.85 -4.87
CA ALA A 183 -11.54 16.67 -4.07
C ALA A 183 -10.90 18.04 -3.77
#